data_AF-A0A2V9VYY3-F1
#
_entry.id   AF-A0A2V9VYY3-F1
#
_cell.length_a   1.000
_cell.length_b   1.000
_cell.length_c   1.000
_cell.angle_alpha   90.00
_cell.angle_beta   90.00
_cell.angle_gamma   90.00
#
_symmetry.space_group_name_H-M   'P 1'
#
loop_
_entity.id
_entity.type
_entity.pdbx_description
1 polymer ?
#
loop_
_entity_poly.entity_id
_entity_poly.type
_entity_poly.pdbx_seq_one_letter_code
_entity_poly.pdbx_strand_id
1 'polypeptide(L)'
;MPQTDLQPRTALILLTALNLLNYVDRNVLFAVQPLVQDEFHVTNAQIGYLTSAFLAFYMIAAPFVGPLADRYSRKLIIVLGAVFWSGLTLLTAVTHTYTELLIRHTLVGVGEATFVTIAPT
;
A
#
# COMPACT_ATOMS: atom_id res chain seq x y z
N MET A 1 11.66 15.80 27.53
CA MET A 1 11.27 15.54 26.12
C MET A 1 9.77 15.76 26.04
N PRO A 2 9.26 16.75 25.29
CA PRO A 2 7.84 17.10 25.33
C PRO A 2 7.03 15.94 24.75
N GLN A 3 6.17 15.36 25.58
CA GLN A 3 5.17 14.39 25.17
C GLN A 3 4.18 15.13 24.27
N THR A 4 4.27 14.92 22.96
CA THR A 4 3.26 15.42 22.03
C THR A 4 1.96 14.69 22.36
N ASP A 5 1.04 15.38 23.04
CA ASP A 5 -0.32 14.95 23.32
C ASP A 5 -1.11 14.78 22.01
N LEU A 6 -0.76 13.78 21.20
CA LEU A 6 -1.69 13.23 20.24
C LEU A 6 -2.77 12.56 21.07
N GLN A 7 -3.89 13.26 21.26
CA GLN A 7 -5.05 12.73 21.96
C GLN A 7 -5.33 11.32 21.42
N PRO A 8 -5.45 10.29 22.28
CA PRO A 8 -5.65 8.90 21.85
C PRO A 8 -6.78 8.75 20.82
N ARG A 9 -7.79 9.62 20.89
CA ARG A 9 -8.87 9.74 19.90
C ARG A 9 -8.39 10.13 18.51
N THR A 10 -7.52 11.12 18.38
CA THR A 10 -6.98 11.55 17.08
C THR A 10 -6.12 10.48 16.45
N ALA A 11 -5.28 9.81 17.25
CA ALA A 11 -4.48 8.68 16.77
C ALA A 11 -5.37 7.53 16.28
N LEU A 12 -6.43 7.20 17.04
CA LEU A 12 -7.41 6.19 16.65
C LEU A 12 -8.10 6.55 15.33
N ILE A 13 -8.64 7.77 15.21
CA ILE A 13 -9.31 8.24 13.99
C ILE A 13 -8.37 8.18 12.78
N LEU A 14 -7.12 8.62 12.93
CA LEU A 14 -6.14 8.58 11.86
C LEU A 14 -5.80 7.14 11.44
N LEU A 15 -5.56 6.24 12.40
CA LEU A 15 -5.28 4.84 12.11
C LEU A 15 -6.47 4.13 11.45
N THR A 16 -7.70 4.39 11.92
CA THR A 16 -8.91 3.87 11.30
C THR A 16 -9.09 4.40 9.88
N ALA A 17 -8.90 5.69 9.66
CA ALA A 17 -9.00 6.28 8.32
C ALA A 17 -7.93 5.72 7.36
N LEU A 18 -6.70 5.57 7.83
CA LEU A 18 -5.62 4.96 7.05
C LEU A 18 -5.91 3.49 6.73
N ASN A 19 -6.45 2.72 7.68
CA ASN A 19 -6.86 1.33 7.46
C ASN A 19 -8.02 1.25 6.45
N LEU A 20 -9.02 2.12 6.55
CA LEU A 20 -10.08 2.23 5.56
C LEU A 20 -9.52 2.52 4.17
N LEU A 21 -8.60 3.48 4.05
CA LEU A 21 -8.00 3.86 2.78
C LEU A 21 -7.18 2.71 2.18
N ASN A 22 -6.45 1.96 3.02
CA ASN A 22 -5.74 0.74 2.62
C ASN A 22 -6.70 -0.31 2.05
N TYR A 23 -7.83 -0.53 2.72
CA TYR A 23 -8.86 -1.44 2.24
C TYR A 23 -9.44 -1.00 0.89
N VAL A 24 -9.69 0.30 0.72
CA VAL A 24 -10.20 0.84 -0.53
C VAL A 24 -9.20 0.65 -1.67
N ASP A 25 -7.93 0.99 -1.47
CA ASP A 25 -6.88 0.86 -2.50
C ASP A 25 -6.70 -0.60 -2.92
N ARG A 26 -6.70 -1.52 -1.97
CA ARG A 26 -6.61 -2.96 -2.26
C ARG A 26 -7.80 -3.51 -3.05
N ASN A 27 -8.97 -2.89 -2.93
CA ASN A 27 -10.16 -3.27 -3.69
C ASN A 27 -10.34 -2.46 -4.99
N VAL A 28 -9.66 -1.32 -5.15
CA VAL A 28 -9.86 -0.43 -6.29
C VAL A 28 -9.52 -1.12 -7.59
N LEU A 29 -8.44 -1.93 -7.62
CA LEU A 29 -8.02 -2.65 -8.82
C LEU A 29 -9.10 -3.60 -9.34
N PHE A 30 -9.80 -4.30 -8.44
CA PHE A 30 -10.89 -5.20 -8.83
C PHE A 30 -12.11 -4.42 -9.34
N ALA A 31 -12.40 -3.26 -8.74
CA ALA A 31 -13.49 -2.40 -9.18
C ALA A 31 -13.25 -1.77 -10.57
N VAL A 32 -12.00 -1.39 -10.87
CA VAL A 32 -11.61 -0.76 -12.15
C VAL A 32 -11.03 -1.74 -13.15
N GLN A 33 -11.03 -3.04 -12.86
CA GLN A 33 -10.50 -4.09 -13.73
C GLN A 33 -10.95 -3.96 -15.20
N PRO A 34 -12.26 -3.82 -15.53
CA PRO A 34 -12.67 -3.71 -16.93
C PRO A 34 -12.14 -2.44 -17.61
N LEU A 35 -11.99 -1.33 -16.89
CA LEU A 35 -11.42 -0.09 -17.42
C LEU A 35 -9.92 -0.25 -17.72
N VAL A 36 -9.18 -0.89 -16.81
CA VAL A 36 -7.76 -1.19 -17.01
C VAL A 36 -7.54 -2.15 -18.18
N GLN A 37 -8.45 -3.12 -18.36
CA GLN A 37 -8.39 -4.04 -19.49
C GLN A 37 -8.59 -3.34 -20.83
N ASP A 38 -9.54 -2.40 -20.90
CA ASP A 38 -9.83 -1.63 -22.10
C ASP A 38 -8.70 -0.62 -22.42
N GLU A 39 -8.22 0.11 -21.41
CA GLU A 39 -7.18 1.13 -21.60
C GLU A 39 -5.82 0.51 -21.98
N PHE A 40 -5.38 -0.52 -21.26
CA PHE A 40 -4.07 -1.14 -21.48
C PHE A 40 -4.11 -2.31 -22.48
N HIS A 41 -5.29 -2.66 -23.01
CA HIS A 41 -5.50 -3.80 -23.92
C HIS A 41 -4.97 -5.12 -23.34
N VAL A 42 -5.21 -5.35 -22.05
CA VAL A 42 -4.64 -6.47 -21.28
C VAL A 42 -5.64 -7.59 -21.02
N THR A 43 -5.14 -8.82 -21.05
CA THR A 43 -5.93 -10.03 -20.83
C THR A 43 -6.17 -10.31 -19.34
N ASN A 44 -7.18 -11.13 -19.03
CA ASN A 44 -7.43 -11.62 -17.66
C ASN A 44 -6.19 -12.27 -17.03
N ALA A 45 -5.38 -12.97 -17.82
CA ALA A 45 -4.14 -13.59 -17.36
C ALA A 45 -3.11 -12.56 -16.90
N GLN A 46 -2.99 -11.42 -17.59
CA GLN A 46 -2.10 -10.33 -17.21
C GLN A 46 -2.57 -9.64 -15.93
N ILE A 47 -3.87 -9.41 -15.75
CA ILE A 47 -4.39 -8.91 -14.47
C ILE A 47 -4.11 -9.90 -13.33
N GLY A 48 -4.26 -11.21 -13.56
CA GLY A 48 -3.89 -12.24 -12.58
C GLY A 48 -2.40 -12.21 -12.23
N TYR A 49 -1.53 -11.92 -13.21
CA TYR A 49 -0.11 -11.74 -12.99
C TYR A 49 0.21 -10.49 -12.17
N LEU A 50 -0.48 -9.37 -12.42
CA LEU A 50 -0.37 -8.13 -11.66
C LEU A 50 -0.62 -8.37 -10.16
N THR A 51 -1.72 -9.04 -9.82
CA THR A 51 -2.09 -9.39 -8.45
C THR A 51 -1.09 -10.37 -7.82
N SER A 52 -0.62 -11.35 -8.59
CA SER A 52 0.34 -12.35 -8.11
C SER A 52 1.71 -11.72 -7.81
N ALA A 53 2.17 -10.80 -8.66
CA ALA A 53 3.40 -10.05 -8.46
C ALA A 53 3.30 -9.17 -7.20
N PHE A 54 2.17 -8.47 -7.01
CA PHE A 54 1.88 -7.73 -5.79
C PHE A 54 2.00 -8.63 -4.55
N LEU A 55 1.33 -9.79 -4.54
CA LEU A 55 1.35 -10.72 -3.40
C LEU A 55 2.75 -11.28 -3.14
N ALA A 56 3.51 -11.62 -4.18
CA ALA A 56 4.86 -12.14 -4.04
C ALA A 56 5.79 -11.11 -3.38
N PHE A 57 5.77 -9.85 -3.85
CA PHE A 57 6.58 -8.78 -3.27
C PHE A 57 6.12 -8.41 -1.86
N TYR A 58 4.81 -8.39 -1.62
CA TYR A 58 4.24 -8.21 -0.28
C TYR A 58 4.74 -9.29 0.69
N MET A 59 4.70 -10.57 0.28
CA MET A 59 5.18 -11.71 1.07
C MET A 59 6.68 -11.64 1.34
N ILE A 60 7.47 -11.16 0.38
CA ILE A 60 8.90 -10.95 0.58
C ILE A 60 9.14 -9.80 1.56
N ALA A 61 8.41 -8.69 1.43
CA ALA A 61 8.60 -7.50 2.26
C ALA A 61 8.15 -7.72 3.73
N ALA A 62 7.03 -8.41 3.96
CA ALA A 62 6.46 -8.64 5.28
C ALA A 62 7.47 -9.14 6.36
N PRO A 63 8.28 -10.19 6.14
CA PRO A 63 9.25 -10.67 7.12
C PRO A 63 10.41 -9.71 7.40
N PHE A 64 10.71 -8.78 6.48
CA PHE A 64 11.73 -7.75 6.75
C PHE A 64 11.16 -6.60 7.57
N VAL A 65 9.89 -6.24 7.35
CA VAL A 65 9.29 -5.08 7.99
C VAL A 65 8.83 -5.37 9.42
N GLY A 66 8.39 -6.60 9.72
CA GLY A 66 7.97 -7.00 11.08
C GLY A 66 9.04 -6.74 12.16
N PRO A 67 10.25 -7.32 12.06
CA PRO A 67 11.33 -7.08 13.03
C PRO A 67 11.81 -5.62 13.06
N LEU A 68 11.70 -4.92 11.94
CA LEU A 68 12.04 -3.50 11.84
C LEU A 68 11.03 -2.64 12.60
N ALA A 69 9.74 -3.00 12.56
CA ALA A 69 8.67 -2.36 13.32
C ALA A 69 8.82 -2.48 14.83
N ASP A 70 9.39 -3.59 15.29
CA ASP A 70 9.64 -3.82 16.72
C ASP A 70 10.92 -3.13 17.22
N ARG A 71 11.90 -2.86 16.34
CA ARG A 71 13.16 -2.17 16.69
C ARG A 71 13.09 -0.65 16.63
N TYR A 72 12.21 -0.08 15.82
CA TYR A 72 12.10 1.38 15.62
C TYR A 72 10.75 1.93 16.13
N SER A 73 10.65 3.25 16.26
CA SER A 73 9.40 3.89 16.70
C SER A 73 8.25 3.61 15.73
N ARG A 74 7.21 2.90 16.18
CA ARG A 74 5.99 2.59 15.41
C ARG A 74 5.44 3.78 14.63
N LYS A 75 5.42 4.97 15.25
CA LYS A 75 4.96 6.23 14.63
C LYS A 75 5.77 6.60 13.39
N LEU A 76 7.10 6.43 13.43
CA LEU A 76 7.98 6.80 12.32
C LEU A 76 7.77 5.87 11.13
N ILE A 77 7.57 4.57 11.38
CA ILE A 77 7.34 3.60 10.31
C ILE A 77 5.96 3.78 9.67
N ILE A 78 4.91 4.08 10.45
CA ILE A 78 3.58 4.41 9.91
C ILE A 78 3.67 5.64 8.98
N VAL A 79 4.39 6.69 9.40
CA VAL A 79 4.55 7.90 8.58
C VAL A 79 5.35 7.61 7.31
N LEU A 80 6.45 6.87 7.40
CA LEU A 80 7.24 6.50 6.23
C LEU A 80 6.43 5.64 5.24
N GLY A 81 5.68 4.66 5.74
CA GLY A 81 4.79 3.84 4.94
C GLY A 81 3.70 4.67 4.26
N ALA A 82 3.06 5.58 4.99
CA ALA A 82 2.04 6.47 4.43
C ALA A 82 2.59 7.42 3.36
N VAL A 83 3.78 8.00 3.57
CA VAL A 83 4.45 8.87 2.58
C VAL A 83 4.86 8.07 1.34
N PHE A 84 5.45 6.89 1.54
CA PHE A 84 5.87 6.01 0.45
C PHE A 84 4.66 5.56 -0.39
N TRP A 85 3.59 5.11 0.27
CA TRP A 85 2.35 4.72 -0.39
C TRP A 85 1.71 5.90 -1.12
N SER A 86 1.60 7.08 -0.49
CA SER A 86 1.06 8.28 -1.15
C SER A 86 1.86 8.68 -2.39
N GLY A 87 3.19 8.55 -2.34
CA GLY A 87 4.06 8.80 -3.50
C GLY A 87 3.80 7.83 -4.65
N LEU A 88 3.56 6.56 -4.34
CA LEU A 88 3.20 5.56 -5.35
C LEU A 88 1.78 5.75 -5.90
N THR A 89 0.85 6.20 -5.06
CA THR A 89 -0.49 6.61 -5.52
C THR A 89 -0.38 7.79 -6.49
N LEU A 90 0.47 8.78 -6.24
CA LEU A 90 0.72 9.87 -7.20
C LEU A 90 1.36 9.37 -8.50
N LEU A 91 2.25 8.37 -8.42
CA LEU A 91 2.86 7.74 -9.60
C LEU A 91 1.83 7.05 -10.50
N THR A 92 0.67 6.68 -9.95
CA THR A 92 -0.47 6.15 -10.74
C THR A 92 -0.97 7.15 -11.78
N ALA A 93 -0.92 8.45 -11.49
CA ALA A 93 -1.41 9.48 -12.40
C ALA A 93 -0.57 9.63 -13.69
N VAL A 94 0.68 9.17 -13.67
CA VAL A 94 1.62 9.26 -14.80
C VAL A 94 1.87 7.91 -15.48
N THR A 95 1.12 6.88 -15.08
CA THR A 95 1.29 5.53 -15.64
C THR A 95 0.54 5.42 -16.97
N HIS A 96 1.24 5.14 -18.07
CA HIS A 96 0.63 5.02 -19.41
C HIS A 96 0.88 3.66 -20.06
N THR A 97 1.68 2.78 -19.45
CA THR A 97 1.92 1.43 -19.95
C THR A 97 1.66 0.34 -18.89
N TYR A 98 1.35 -0.88 -19.35
CA TYR A 98 1.14 -2.03 -18.47
C TYR A 98 2.35 -2.36 -17.59
N THR A 99 3.57 -2.17 -18.12
CA THR A 99 4.81 -2.42 -17.35
C THR A 99 4.97 -1.42 -16.21
N GLU A 100 4.69 -0.13 -16.46
CA GLU A 100 4.69 0.88 -15.40
C GLU A 100 3.60 0.60 -14.37
N LEU A 101 2.41 0.15 -14.80
CA LEU A 101 1.34 -0.31 -13.92
C LEU A 101 1.83 -1.47 -13.04
N LEU A 102 2.54 -2.44 -13.63
CA LEU A 102 3.09 -3.57 -12.89
C LEU A 102 4.12 -3.14 -11.84
N ILE A 103 5.06 -2.26 -12.22
CA ILE A 103 6.09 -1.75 -11.31
C ILE A 103 5.46 -0.95 -10.18
N ARG A 104 4.54 -0.01 -10.49
CA ARG A 104 3.87 0.77 -9.44
C ARG A 104 3.10 -0.15 -8.49
N HIS A 105 2.39 -1.15 -9.02
CA HIS A 105 1.49 -1.98 -8.24
C HIS A 105 2.26 -2.93 -7.34
N THR A 106 3.39 -3.48 -7.82
CA THR A 106 4.31 -4.26 -6.97
C THR A 106 4.97 -3.41 -5.89
N LEU A 107 5.37 -2.18 -6.19
CA LEU A 107 5.91 -1.25 -5.20
C LEU A 107 4.87 -0.87 -4.14
N VAL A 108 3.60 -0.70 -4.52
CA VAL A 108 2.50 -0.44 -3.57
C VAL A 108 2.39 -1.60 -2.58
N GLY A 109 2.50 -2.85 -3.04
CA GLY A 109 2.50 -4.03 -2.15
C GLY A 109 3.62 -4.03 -1.12
N VAL A 110 4.82 -3.53 -1.46
CA VAL A 110 5.92 -3.35 -0.50
C VAL A 110 5.58 -2.26 0.53
N GLY A 111 4.95 -1.17 0.09
CA GLY A 111 4.47 -0.09 0.96
C GLY A 111 3.37 -0.56 1.92
N GLU A 112 2.38 -1.29 1.42
CA GLU A 112 1.28 -1.84 2.23
C GLU A 112 1.75 -2.86 3.26
N ALA A 113 2.75 -3.69 2.93
CA ALA A 113 3.35 -4.61 3.90
C ALA A 113 3.86 -3.87 5.15
N THR A 114 4.39 -2.66 4.95
CA THR A 114 4.85 -1.82 6.07
C THR A 114 3.70 -1.31 6.94
N PHE A 115 2.55 -1.03 6.35
CA PHE A 115 1.37 -0.52 7.05
C PHE A 115 0.61 -1.63 7.78
N VAL A 116 0.32 -2.75 7.10
CA VAL A 116 -0.46 -3.88 7.62
C VAL A 116 0.22 -4.56 8.81
N THR A 117 1.56 -4.60 8.83
CA THR A 117 2.30 -5.24 9.93
C THR A 117 2.23 -4.43 11.24
N ILE A 118 1.79 -3.17 11.20
CA ILE A 118 1.86 -2.23 12.34
C ILE A 118 0.48 -1.73 12.77
N ALA A 119 -0.44 -1.58 11.81
CA ALA A 119 -1.82 -1.24 12.12
C ALA A 119 -2.50 -2.43 12.81
N PRO A 120 -3.13 -2.24 14.00
CA PRO A 120 -3.95 -3.28 14.57
C PRO A 120 -5.17 -3.50 13.66
N THR A 121 -5.30 -4.73 13.15
CA THR A 121 -6.52 -5.20 12.47
C THR A 121 -7.65 -5.43 13.46
#